data_AF-A0A6N2XMI2-F1
#
_entry.id   AF-A0A6N2XMI2-F1
#
_cell.length_a   1.000
_cell.length_b   1.000
_cell.length_c   1.000
_cell.angle_alpha   90.00
_cell.angle_beta   90.00
_cell.angle_gamma   90.00
#
_symmetry.space_group_name_H-M   'P 1'
#
loop_
_entity.id
_entity.type
_entity.pdbx_description
1 polymer ?
#
loop_
_entity_poly.entity_id
_entity_poly.type
_entity_poly.pdbx_seq_one_letter_code
_entity_poly.pdbx_strand_id
1 'polypeptide(L)'
;MKIIQSFFLFFVFSIVYGCSNGTDVSSLCFEKEYYEKPLLENPSEIMFSGGSNNLSVEVSDDNVLEATIGAGKIKIKTKKNGIVYLVVKDKTENTSVTIRVKVVDSYLGLQLGKPIPNYSVYNEDDRLYLVNNKSKSFYLYDKSFNLKATGNYKLFVKNSNYFLSLVFSDKVCFYNISNSSHAFLWGAIPTYLEFLWTNEGLTTTNARDVSPVVMTAFDLDTNNVYYFNVDSTEFPYGILN
;
A
#
# COMPACT_ATOMS: atom_id res chain seq x y z
N MET A 1 47.18 -23.21 10.43
CA MET A 1 46.01 -22.36 10.78
C MET A 1 44.77 -23.18 10.47
N LYS A 2 44.02 -23.59 11.49
CA LYS A 2 42.81 -24.43 11.37
C LYS A 2 41.68 -23.60 10.75
N ILE A 3 41.15 -24.02 9.61
CA ILE A 3 39.88 -23.50 9.09
C ILE A 3 38.78 -24.38 9.69
N ILE A 4 38.06 -23.81 10.66
CA ILE A 4 36.93 -24.45 11.32
C ILE A 4 35.75 -24.44 10.34
N GLN A 5 35.24 -25.63 10.06
CA GLN A 5 33.99 -25.89 9.36
C GLN A 5 32.83 -25.13 10.00
N SER A 6 32.00 -24.47 9.19
CA SER A 6 30.62 -24.19 9.56
C SER A 6 29.72 -25.06 8.68
N PHE A 7 29.27 -26.18 9.26
CA PHE A 7 28.28 -27.08 8.70
C PHE A 7 26.92 -26.35 8.73
N PHE A 8 26.40 -25.96 7.56
CA PHE A 8 25.04 -25.44 7.44
C PHE A 8 24.09 -26.64 7.39
N LEU A 9 23.46 -26.97 8.53
CA LEU A 9 22.47 -28.04 8.62
C LEU A 9 21.12 -27.49 8.12
N PHE A 10 20.79 -27.79 6.86
CA PHE A 10 19.46 -27.56 6.30
C PHE A 10 18.49 -28.58 6.91
N PHE A 11 17.65 -28.16 7.86
CA PHE A 11 16.59 -29.00 8.42
C PHE A 11 15.40 -28.98 7.45
N VAL A 12 15.34 -29.98 6.56
CA VAL A 12 14.17 -30.21 5.70
C VAL A 12 13.12 -30.92 6.55
N PHE A 13 12.07 -30.21 6.96
CA PHE A 13 10.90 -30.83 7.57
C PHE A 13 10.14 -31.62 6.50
N SER A 14 10.34 -32.95 6.47
CA SER A 14 9.49 -33.87 5.73
C SER A 14 8.20 -34.10 6.51
N ILE A 15 7.09 -33.52 6.05
CA ILE A 15 5.76 -33.81 6.60
C ILE A 15 5.30 -35.14 5.97
N VAL A 16 5.25 -36.19 6.77
CA VAL A 16 4.67 -37.48 6.38
C VAL A 16 3.15 -37.37 6.56
N TYR A 17 2.39 -37.38 5.47
CA TYR A 17 0.92 -37.45 5.53
C TYR A 17 0.49 -38.86 5.95
N GLY A 18 0.01 -39.00 7.19
CA GLY A 18 -0.80 -40.13 7.62
C GLY A 18 -2.28 -39.77 7.46
N CYS A 19 -3.00 -40.48 6.58
CA CYS A 19 -4.46 -40.39 6.49
C CYS A 19 -5.11 -40.86 7.79
N SER A 20 -5.72 -39.94 8.52
CA SER A 20 -6.68 -40.22 9.59
C SER A 20 -8.02 -39.62 9.19
N ASN A 21 -9.10 -40.38 9.32
CA ASN A 21 -10.47 -39.93 9.05
C ASN A 21 -10.98 -39.03 10.19
N GLY A 22 -10.39 -37.85 10.35
CA GLY A 22 -10.93 -36.73 11.11
C GLY A 22 -11.30 -35.62 10.14
N THR A 23 -12.33 -34.83 10.45
CA THR A 23 -12.45 -33.49 9.85
C THR A 23 -11.32 -32.64 10.44
N ASP A 24 -10.10 -32.85 9.95
CA ASP A 24 -8.92 -32.13 10.43
C ASP A 24 -9.10 -30.67 10.03
N VAL A 25 -9.52 -29.86 11.01
CA VAL A 25 -9.52 -28.41 10.87
C VAL A 25 -8.04 -28.01 10.72
N SER A 26 -7.64 -27.62 9.51
CA SER A 26 -6.29 -27.11 9.28
C SER A 26 -6.00 -25.98 10.27
N SER A 27 -4.83 -26.00 10.91
CA SER A 27 -4.47 -24.98 11.91
C SER A 27 -4.57 -23.57 11.35
N LEU A 28 -4.98 -22.61 12.19
CA LEU A 28 -5.03 -21.20 11.83
C LEU A 28 -3.64 -20.70 11.43
N CYS A 29 -3.52 -20.17 10.22
CA CYS A 29 -2.25 -19.77 9.62
C CYS A 29 -2.35 -18.41 8.93
N PHE A 30 -1.36 -17.56 9.20
CA PHE A 30 -1.19 -16.25 8.58
C PHE A 30 0.06 -16.24 7.70
N GLU A 31 0.06 -15.40 6.67
CA GLU A 31 1.23 -15.24 5.80
C GLU A 31 2.45 -14.68 6.57
N LYS A 32 2.19 -13.77 7.52
CA LYS A 32 3.20 -13.04 8.28
C LYS A 32 2.74 -12.87 9.72
N GLU A 33 3.69 -12.63 10.61
CA GLU A 33 3.42 -12.22 11.99
C GLU A 33 3.51 -10.69 12.18
N TYR A 34 3.97 -9.97 11.15
CA TYR A 34 4.09 -8.52 11.12
C TYR A 34 3.48 -7.93 9.85
N TYR A 35 2.66 -6.89 10.01
CA TYR A 35 2.04 -6.15 8.91
C TYR A 35 2.18 -4.65 9.11
N GLU A 36 2.39 -3.92 8.02
CA GLU A 36 2.23 -2.46 7.97
C GLU A 36 0.95 -2.14 7.20
N LYS A 37 0.06 -1.36 7.80
CA LYS A 37 -1.20 -0.95 7.17
C LYS A 37 -1.30 0.58 7.14
N PRO A 38 -1.61 1.19 5.99
CA PRO A 38 -1.73 2.64 5.90
C PRO A 38 -2.91 3.15 6.71
N LEU A 39 -2.77 4.36 7.25
CA LEU A 39 -3.85 5.09 7.90
C LEU A 39 -4.92 5.51 6.89
N LEU A 40 -5.92 4.66 6.64
CA LEU A 40 -6.99 4.94 5.68
C LEU A 40 -8.36 4.88 6.35
N GLU A 41 -9.29 5.65 5.78
CA GLU A 41 -10.70 5.60 6.16
C GLU A 41 -11.32 4.25 5.79
N ASN A 42 -10.95 3.74 4.61
CA ASN A 42 -11.42 2.44 4.12
C ASN A 42 -10.70 1.30 4.82
N PRO A 43 -11.42 0.24 5.25
CA PRO A 43 -10.81 -0.90 5.90
C PRO A 43 -9.80 -1.62 5.01
N SER A 44 -8.69 -2.03 5.60
CA SER A 44 -7.73 -2.96 5.02
C SER A 44 -7.98 -4.38 5.50
N GLU A 45 -7.36 -5.37 4.86
CA GLU A 45 -7.60 -6.78 5.19
C GLU A 45 -6.27 -7.53 5.45
N ILE A 46 -6.32 -8.46 6.41
CA ILE A 46 -5.29 -9.49 6.59
C ILE A 46 -5.97 -10.85 6.36
N MET A 47 -5.49 -11.57 5.35
CA MET A 47 -5.99 -12.89 5.00
C MET A 47 -5.39 -13.95 5.93
N PHE A 48 -6.17 -14.97 6.23
CA PHE A 48 -5.69 -16.17 6.90
C PHE A 48 -6.26 -17.41 6.23
N SER A 49 -5.65 -18.56 6.54
CA SER A 49 -6.12 -19.86 6.12
C SER A 49 -6.26 -20.77 7.33
N GLY A 50 -7.12 -21.80 7.20
CA GLY A 50 -7.46 -22.67 8.30
C GLY A 50 -8.14 -21.98 9.48
N GLY A 51 -8.08 -22.63 10.63
CA GLY A 51 -8.88 -22.29 11.82
C GLY A 51 -10.29 -22.85 11.73
N SER A 52 -10.91 -22.99 12.90
CA SER A 52 -12.31 -23.37 13.05
C SER A 52 -13.24 -22.21 12.68
N ASN A 53 -14.55 -22.46 12.69
CA ASN A 53 -15.56 -21.41 12.50
C ASN A 53 -15.78 -20.55 13.77
N ASN A 54 -15.05 -20.80 14.85
CA ASN A 54 -15.21 -20.14 16.16
C ASN A 54 -13.98 -19.30 16.52
N LEU A 55 -13.69 -18.31 15.67
CA LEU A 55 -12.56 -17.40 15.84
C LEU A 55 -12.99 -16.10 16.52
N SER A 56 -12.06 -15.49 17.26
CA SER A 56 -12.19 -14.12 17.78
C SER A 56 -10.89 -13.36 17.69
N VAL A 57 -10.95 -12.03 17.56
CA VAL A 57 -9.79 -11.14 17.60
C VAL A 57 -9.89 -10.22 18.81
N GLU A 58 -8.80 -10.10 19.54
CA GLU A 58 -8.59 -9.09 20.58
C GLU A 58 -7.57 -8.08 20.09
N VAL A 59 -7.83 -6.79 20.36
CA VAL A 59 -7.00 -5.67 19.90
C VAL A 59 -6.39 -5.00 21.11
N SER A 60 -5.06 -4.83 21.13
CA SER A 60 -4.37 -4.26 22.30
C SER A 60 -4.63 -2.76 22.53
N ASP A 61 -4.94 -2.00 21.48
CA ASP A 61 -5.31 -0.57 21.56
C ASP A 61 -6.31 -0.23 20.43
N ASP A 62 -7.58 -0.13 20.79
CA ASP A 62 -8.69 0.20 19.89
C ASP A 62 -8.70 1.67 19.44
N ASN A 63 -7.89 2.53 20.07
CA ASN A 63 -7.70 3.92 19.65
C ASN A 63 -6.77 4.04 18.45
N VAL A 64 -5.94 3.02 18.19
CA VAL A 64 -5.03 2.98 17.02
C VAL A 64 -5.69 2.30 15.83
N LEU A 65 -6.35 1.16 16.03
CA LEU A 65 -7.13 0.48 15.00
C LEU A 65 -8.25 -0.38 15.61
N GLU A 66 -9.28 -0.66 14.84
CA GLU A 66 -10.29 -1.67 15.14
C GLU A 66 -10.10 -2.88 14.23
N ALA A 67 -10.41 -4.08 14.72
CA ALA A 67 -10.35 -5.31 13.95
C ALA A 67 -11.59 -6.17 14.15
N THR A 68 -12.07 -6.78 13.07
CA THR A 68 -13.17 -7.76 13.09
C THR A 68 -12.83 -8.96 12.22
N ILE A 69 -13.31 -10.15 12.56
CA ILE A 69 -13.11 -11.37 11.77
C ILE A 69 -14.40 -11.68 11.00
N GLY A 70 -14.25 -12.03 9.72
CA GLY A 70 -15.33 -12.60 8.93
C GLY A 70 -14.85 -13.07 7.57
N ALA A 71 -15.42 -14.16 7.05
CA ALA A 71 -15.14 -14.68 5.71
C ALA A 71 -13.64 -14.90 5.41
N GLY A 72 -12.90 -15.54 6.33
CA GLY A 72 -11.49 -15.92 6.13
C GLY A 72 -10.50 -14.76 6.20
N LYS A 73 -10.89 -13.63 6.79
CA LYS A 73 -10.05 -12.44 6.91
C LYS A 73 -10.32 -11.65 8.18
N ILE A 74 -9.31 -10.88 8.57
CA ILE A 74 -9.41 -9.81 9.54
C ILE A 74 -9.60 -8.50 8.78
N LYS A 75 -10.73 -7.82 8.99
CA LYS A 75 -10.95 -6.45 8.51
C LYS A 75 -10.42 -5.47 9.54
N ILE A 76 -9.54 -4.57 9.11
CA ILE A 76 -8.85 -3.59 9.94
C ILE A 76 -9.27 -2.19 9.54
N LYS A 77 -9.78 -1.41 10.49
CA LYS A 77 -10.04 0.02 10.33
C LYS A 77 -9.02 0.81 11.16
N THR A 78 -8.12 1.51 10.49
CA THR A 78 -7.06 2.32 11.12
C THR A 78 -7.58 3.68 11.57
N LYS A 79 -7.06 4.21 12.69
CA LYS A 79 -7.48 5.50 13.27
C LYS A 79 -6.36 6.51 13.49
N LYS A 80 -5.15 6.05 13.83
CA LYS A 80 -3.94 6.87 13.98
C LYS A 80 -2.70 6.00 13.82
N ASN A 81 -1.54 6.60 13.55
CA ASN A 81 -0.27 5.87 13.54
C ASN A 81 0.02 5.25 14.92
N GLY A 82 0.64 4.08 14.93
CA GLY A 82 0.95 3.35 16.16
C GLY A 82 1.17 1.86 15.93
N ILE A 83 1.58 1.15 16.97
CA ILE A 83 1.78 -0.30 16.93
C ILE A 83 0.72 -0.95 17.81
N VAL A 84 0.07 -1.98 17.26
CA VAL A 84 -0.99 -2.75 17.91
C VAL A 84 -0.69 -4.22 17.76
N TYR A 85 -1.09 -5.00 18.76
CA TYR A 85 -1.07 -6.45 18.73
C TYR A 85 -2.50 -6.97 18.58
N LEU A 86 -2.70 -7.84 17.60
CA LEU A 86 -3.93 -8.60 17.41
C LEU A 86 -3.72 -10.00 17.95
N VAL A 87 -4.53 -10.42 18.91
CA VAL A 87 -4.53 -11.81 19.38
C VAL A 87 -5.74 -12.51 18.77
N VAL A 88 -5.48 -13.38 17.80
CA VAL A 88 -6.51 -14.18 17.13
C VAL A 88 -6.59 -15.52 17.83
N LYS A 89 -7.76 -15.83 18.39
CA LYS A 89 -8.01 -17.06 19.15
C LYS A 89 -8.92 -17.98 18.35
N ASP A 90 -8.51 -19.22 18.20
CA ASP A 90 -9.39 -20.31 17.81
C ASP A 90 -9.92 -20.99 19.08
N LYS A 91 -11.21 -20.76 19.37
CA LYS A 91 -11.83 -21.24 20.60
C LYS A 91 -12.14 -22.74 20.58
N THR A 92 -12.21 -23.34 19.39
CA THR A 92 -12.47 -24.79 19.25
C THR A 92 -11.18 -25.56 19.56
N GLU A 93 -10.07 -25.13 18.96
CA GLU A 93 -8.76 -25.76 19.14
C GLU A 93 -8.00 -25.25 20.38
N ASN A 94 -8.53 -24.22 21.05
CA ASN A 94 -7.88 -23.52 22.17
C ASN A 94 -6.45 -23.04 21.83
N THR A 95 -6.27 -22.55 20.60
CA THR A 95 -5.00 -22.00 20.11
C THR A 95 -5.12 -20.49 19.88
N SER A 96 -3.98 -19.81 19.82
CA SER A 96 -3.95 -18.38 19.52
C SER A 96 -2.71 -17.98 18.75
N VAL A 97 -2.85 -17.01 17.87
CA VAL A 97 -1.76 -16.37 17.11
C VAL A 97 -1.74 -14.89 17.45
N THR A 98 -0.57 -14.35 17.74
CA THR A 98 -0.39 -12.91 17.95
C THR A 98 0.24 -12.29 16.71
N ILE A 99 -0.41 -11.26 16.16
CA ILE A 99 0.05 -10.53 14.98
C ILE A 99 0.39 -9.11 15.41
N ARG A 100 1.57 -8.62 15.02
CA ARG A 100 1.96 -7.22 15.21
C ARG A 100 1.55 -6.41 13.99
N VAL A 101 0.77 -5.36 14.19
CA VAL A 101 0.36 -4.43 13.13
C VAL A 101 0.90 -3.04 13.45
N LYS A 102 1.64 -2.45 12.51
CA LYS A 102 2.02 -1.04 12.55
C LYS A 102 1.10 -0.26 11.61
N VAL A 103 0.38 0.71 12.15
CA VAL A 103 -0.34 1.70 11.35
C VAL A 103 0.66 2.76 10.92
N VAL A 104 0.89 2.86 9.62
CA VAL A 104 1.83 3.80 9.01
C VAL A 104 1.11 4.97 8.34
N ASP A 105 1.85 6.02 8.01
CA ASP A 105 1.35 7.14 7.21
C ASP A 105 0.61 6.65 5.96
N SER A 106 -0.49 7.33 5.62
CA SER A 106 -1.26 7.00 4.43
C SER A 106 -0.48 7.30 3.15
N TYR A 107 -0.74 6.54 2.09
CA TYR A 107 -0.04 6.72 0.84
C TYR A 107 -0.92 6.33 -0.36
N LEU A 108 -0.64 6.97 -1.50
CA LEU A 108 -1.21 6.63 -2.80
C LEU A 108 -0.14 5.90 -3.63
N GLY A 109 -0.39 4.64 -3.94
CA GLY A 109 0.44 3.83 -4.85
C GLY A 109 0.02 4.02 -6.30
N LEU A 110 1.00 4.19 -7.18
CA LEU A 110 0.81 4.42 -8.61
C LEU A 110 1.80 3.57 -9.40
N GLN A 111 1.32 2.78 -10.36
CA GLN A 111 2.15 2.01 -11.26
C GLN A 111 2.18 2.65 -12.64
N LEU A 112 3.38 2.83 -13.21
CA LEU A 112 3.52 3.32 -14.57
C LEU A 112 2.94 2.31 -15.58
N GLY A 113 2.03 2.80 -16.42
CA GLY A 113 1.44 2.08 -17.54
C GLY A 113 2.09 2.40 -18.89
N LYS A 114 1.53 1.84 -19.96
CA LYS A 114 1.95 2.08 -21.36
C LYS A 114 1.07 3.14 -22.04
N PRO A 115 1.58 3.83 -23.09
CA PRO A 115 2.95 3.76 -23.62
C PRO A 115 3.95 4.53 -22.75
N ILE A 116 5.23 4.16 -22.85
CA ILE A 116 6.34 4.85 -22.18
C ILE A 116 7.12 5.66 -23.23
N PRO A 117 7.31 6.96 -23.03
CA PRO A 117 8.09 7.81 -23.94
C PRO A 117 9.55 7.37 -24.08
N ASN A 118 10.17 7.57 -25.25
CA ASN A 118 11.55 7.17 -25.55
C ASN A 118 12.63 7.84 -24.67
N TYR A 119 12.30 8.97 -24.02
CA TYR A 119 13.18 9.70 -23.10
C TYR A 119 12.51 9.86 -21.74
N SER A 120 12.00 8.75 -21.21
CA SER A 120 11.31 8.69 -19.93
C SER A 120 12.29 8.69 -18.76
N VAL A 121 11.96 9.42 -17.69
CA VAL A 121 12.63 9.27 -16.38
C VAL A 121 12.18 8.00 -15.63
N TYR A 122 11.10 7.39 -16.11
CA TYR A 122 10.51 6.17 -15.57
C TYR A 122 10.75 4.96 -16.50
N ASN A 123 10.83 3.78 -15.91
CA ASN A 123 10.86 2.50 -16.61
C ASN A 123 9.51 1.80 -16.50
N GLU A 124 9.28 0.79 -17.36
CA GLU A 124 8.08 -0.04 -17.29
C GLU A 124 7.92 -0.66 -15.89
N ASP A 125 6.67 -0.65 -15.40
CA ASP A 125 6.28 -1.15 -14.08
C ASP A 125 6.92 -0.41 -12.89
N ASP A 126 7.56 0.75 -13.10
CA ASP A 126 7.97 1.62 -12.00
C ASP A 126 6.76 1.95 -11.10
N ARG A 127 6.99 2.00 -9.79
CA ARG A 127 5.98 2.33 -8.78
C ARG A 127 6.32 3.62 -8.08
N LEU A 128 5.44 4.59 -8.22
CA LEU A 128 5.48 5.86 -7.51
C LEU A 128 4.51 5.80 -6.32
N TYR A 129 5.02 6.03 -5.12
CA TYR A 129 4.22 6.20 -3.92
C TYR A 129 4.28 7.66 -3.47
N LEU A 130 3.12 8.27 -3.30
CA LEU A 130 2.99 9.59 -2.67
C LEU A 130 2.54 9.39 -1.23
N VAL A 131 3.33 9.84 -0.25
CA VAL A 131 3.08 9.58 1.17
C VAL A 131 2.56 10.83 1.86
N ASN A 132 1.44 10.70 2.57
CA ASN A 132 0.81 11.73 3.37
C ASN A 132 1.53 11.92 4.72
N ASN A 133 2.84 12.14 4.69
CA ASN A 133 3.60 12.53 5.86
C ASN A 133 3.82 14.04 5.91
N LYS A 134 4.39 14.55 7.00
CA LYS A 134 4.67 15.99 7.19
C LYS A 134 5.45 16.62 6.03
N SER A 135 6.37 15.86 5.43
CA SER A 135 7.22 16.31 4.34
C SER A 135 6.59 16.12 2.96
N LYS A 136 5.42 15.48 2.85
CA LYS A 136 4.82 15.07 1.57
C LYS A 136 5.85 14.34 0.71
N SER A 137 6.37 13.24 1.24
CA SER A 137 7.46 12.51 0.61
C SER A 137 6.94 11.66 -0.56
N PHE A 138 7.75 11.47 -1.60
CA PHE A 138 7.49 10.44 -2.61
C PHE A 138 8.61 9.41 -2.65
N TYR A 139 8.27 8.20 -3.10
CA TYR A 139 9.23 7.13 -3.34
C TYR A 139 8.97 6.51 -4.70
N LEU A 140 10.02 6.38 -5.50
CA LEU A 140 9.99 5.73 -6.79
C LEU A 140 10.78 4.42 -6.70
N TYR A 141 10.09 3.31 -6.90
CA TYR A 141 10.67 1.97 -6.93
C TYR A 141 10.63 1.40 -8.35
N ASP A 142 11.58 0.53 -8.67
CA ASP A 142 11.46 -0.34 -9.83
C ASP A 142 10.47 -1.50 -9.57
N LYS A 143 10.26 -2.33 -10.59
CA LYS A 143 9.40 -3.53 -10.51
C LYS A 143 9.77 -4.49 -9.37
N SER A 144 11.06 -4.54 -9.02
CA SER A 144 11.65 -5.41 -8.00
C SER A 144 11.73 -4.76 -6.62
N PHE A 145 11.11 -3.59 -6.42
CA PHE A 145 11.15 -2.81 -5.19
C PHE A 145 12.54 -2.30 -4.79
N ASN A 146 13.44 -2.09 -5.74
CA ASN A 146 14.65 -1.32 -5.49
C ASN A 146 14.32 0.17 -5.57
N LEU A 147 14.73 0.95 -4.55
CA LEU A 147 14.50 2.40 -4.53
C LEU A 147 15.33 3.06 -5.61
N LYS A 148 14.67 3.70 -6.58
CA LYS A 148 15.31 4.49 -7.64
C LYS A 148 15.52 5.93 -7.22
N ALA A 149 14.51 6.53 -6.59
CA ALA A 149 14.54 7.93 -6.19
C ALA A 149 13.53 8.20 -5.07
N THR A 150 13.78 9.28 -4.32
CA THR A 150 12.86 9.81 -3.32
C THR A 150 13.05 11.32 -3.22
N GLY A 151 12.06 12.00 -2.66
CA GLY A 151 12.06 13.43 -2.49
C GLY A 151 10.70 13.90 -1.97
N ASN A 152 10.32 15.13 -2.33
CA ASN A 152 9.06 15.72 -1.89
C ASN A 152 8.15 15.98 -3.09
N TYR A 153 6.85 15.88 -2.85
CA TYR A 153 5.83 16.22 -3.84
C TYR A 153 4.97 17.40 -3.38
N LYS A 154 4.35 18.06 -4.35
CA LYS A 154 3.32 19.06 -4.11
C LYS A 154 2.17 18.88 -5.08
N LEU A 155 0.95 18.87 -4.57
CA LEU A 155 -0.28 18.96 -5.33
C LEU A 155 -0.85 20.37 -5.19
N PHE A 156 -1.26 20.99 -6.30
CA PHE A 156 -1.88 22.32 -6.25
C PHE A 156 -2.72 22.62 -7.49
N VAL A 157 -3.58 23.63 -7.37
CA VAL A 157 -4.40 24.17 -8.47
C VAL A 157 -3.85 25.51 -8.90
N LYS A 158 -3.78 25.75 -10.22
CA LYS A 158 -3.46 27.07 -10.80
C LYS A 158 -4.25 27.26 -12.09
N ASN A 159 -4.93 28.40 -12.24
CA ASN A 159 -5.73 28.70 -13.44
C ASN A 159 -6.68 27.55 -13.84
N SER A 160 -7.42 27.03 -12.86
CA SER A 160 -8.35 25.89 -13.04
C SER A 160 -7.72 24.58 -13.54
N ASN A 161 -6.38 24.46 -13.47
CA ASN A 161 -5.64 23.25 -13.80
C ASN A 161 -5.01 22.64 -12.56
N TYR A 162 -4.87 21.32 -12.57
CA TYR A 162 -4.34 20.50 -11.47
C TYR A 162 -2.90 20.09 -11.77
N PHE A 163 -2.02 20.24 -10.78
CA PHE A 163 -0.59 19.99 -10.96
C PHE A 163 -0.02 19.08 -9.87
N LEU A 164 0.98 18.30 -10.28
CA LEU A 164 1.86 17.53 -9.41
C LEU A 164 3.30 17.96 -9.70
N SER A 165 4.04 18.40 -8.68
CA SER A 165 5.50 18.54 -8.78
C SER A 165 6.19 17.46 -7.98
N LEU A 166 7.21 16.81 -8.54
CA LEU A 166 8.12 15.91 -7.84
C LEU A 166 9.50 16.55 -7.80
N VAL A 167 10.03 16.75 -6.61
CA VAL A 167 11.37 17.30 -6.38
C VAL A 167 12.34 16.15 -6.11
N PHE A 168 13.09 15.75 -7.13
CA PHE A 168 14.25 14.88 -7.03
C PHE A 168 15.45 15.69 -6.53
N SER A 169 16.55 15.04 -6.14
CA SER A 169 17.72 15.70 -5.55
C SER A 169 18.32 16.81 -6.43
N ASP A 170 18.30 16.67 -7.75
CA ASP A 170 18.89 17.59 -8.73
C ASP A 170 17.90 18.12 -9.77
N LYS A 171 16.65 17.60 -9.77
CA LYS A 171 15.64 17.92 -10.78
C LYS A 171 14.26 18.09 -10.16
N VAL A 172 13.50 19.04 -10.68
CA VAL A 172 12.06 19.10 -10.46
C VAL A 172 11.37 18.57 -11.71
N CYS A 173 10.49 17.58 -11.57
CA CYS A 173 9.57 17.19 -12.63
C CYS A 173 8.22 17.83 -12.36
N PHE A 174 7.67 18.52 -13.36
CA PHE A 174 6.43 19.27 -13.21
C PHE A 174 5.35 18.79 -14.17
N TYR A 175 4.27 18.24 -13.60
CA TYR A 175 3.20 17.57 -14.34
C TYR A 175 1.89 18.35 -14.28
N ASN A 176 1.28 18.57 -15.44
CA ASN A 176 -0.15 18.89 -15.53
C ASN A 176 -0.94 17.58 -15.50
N ILE A 177 -1.79 17.43 -14.48
CA ILE A 177 -2.60 16.22 -14.26
C ILE A 177 -4.11 16.45 -14.48
N SER A 178 -4.50 17.59 -15.07
CA SER A 178 -5.90 17.97 -15.30
C SER A 178 -6.68 16.95 -16.14
N ASN A 179 -6.00 16.22 -17.03
CA ASN A 179 -6.62 15.21 -17.90
C ASN A 179 -6.69 13.82 -17.26
N SER A 180 -6.46 13.72 -15.94
CA SER A 180 -6.65 12.48 -15.20
C SER A 180 -8.12 12.11 -15.07
N SER A 181 -8.39 10.84 -14.76
CA SER A 181 -9.77 10.37 -14.53
C SER A 181 -10.42 11.09 -13.35
N HIS A 182 -11.76 11.22 -13.37
CA HIS A 182 -12.51 11.86 -12.28
C HIS A 182 -12.26 11.11 -10.95
N ALA A 183 -12.35 9.78 -11.00
CA ALA A 183 -12.06 8.90 -9.87
C ALA A 183 -10.64 9.06 -9.30
N PHE A 184 -9.66 9.49 -10.11
CA PHE A 184 -8.32 9.77 -9.62
C PHE A 184 -8.25 11.10 -8.87
N LEU A 185 -8.70 12.20 -9.51
CA LEU A 185 -8.59 13.55 -8.95
C LEU A 185 -9.47 13.74 -7.71
N TRP A 186 -10.66 13.14 -7.70
CA TRP A 186 -11.68 13.37 -6.67
C TRP A 186 -11.96 12.15 -5.79
N GLY A 187 -11.44 10.98 -6.15
CA GLY A 187 -11.50 9.78 -5.32
C GLY A 187 -10.13 9.46 -4.72
N ALA A 188 -9.21 8.98 -5.54
CA ALA A 188 -7.92 8.45 -5.06
C ALA A 188 -7.09 9.50 -4.30
N ILE A 189 -6.89 10.70 -4.83
CA ILE A 189 -6.10 11.73 -4.14
C ILE A 189 -6.71 12.11 -2.78
N PRO A 190 -7.99 12.48 -2.67
CA PRO A 190 -8.60 12.78 -1.37
C PRO A 190 -8.59 11.59 -0.40
N THR A 191 -8.94 10.39 -0.86
CA THR A 191 -9.05 9.21 0.00
C THR A 191 -7.69 8.76 0.55
N TYR A 192 -6.64 8.73 -0.28
CA TYR A 192 -5.35 8.20 0.14
C TYR A 192 -4.41 9.25 0.74
N LEU A 193 -4.57 10.52 0.38
CA LEU A 193 -3.66 11.60 0.80
C LEU A 193 -4.31 12.61 1.74
N GLU A 194 -5.57 12.39 2.13
CA GLU A 194 -6.40 13.33 2.92
C GLU A 194 -6.31 14.76 2.36
N PHE A 195 -6.29 14.86 1.03
CA PHE A 195 -6.01 16.10 0.33
C PHE A 195 -7.27 16.65 -0.31
N LEU A 196 -7.59 17.91 0.02
CA LEU A 196 -8.66 18.66 -0.62
C LEU A 196 -8.09 19.70 -1.57
N TRP A 197 -8.60 19.73 -2.80
CA TRP A 197 -8.29 20.78 -3.76
C TRP A 197 -8.91 22.10 -3.30
N THR A 198 -8.15 22.96 -2.63
CA THR A 198 -8.63 24.27 -2.16
C THR A 198 -8.61 25.30 -3.30
N ASN A 199 -9.78 25.57 -3.91
CA ASN A 199 -10.21 26.89 -4.41
C ASN A 199 -11.64 26.86 -4.99
N GLU A 200 -12.40 27.93 -4.69
CA GLU A 200 -13.78 28.20 -5.07
C GLU A 200 -13.97 28.30 -6.60
N GLY A 201 -15.05 27.71 -7.12
CA GLY A 201 -15.54 28.01 -8.48
C GLY A 201 -15.29 26.95 -9.57
N LEU A 202 -14.80 25.76 -9.24
CA LEU A 202 -14.74 24.65 -10.21
C LEU A 202 -16.08 23.92 -10.27
N THR A 203 -17.01 24.42 -11.07
CA THR A 203 -18.35 23.83 -11.23
C THR A 203 -18.45 22.74 -12.28
N THR A 204 -17.43 22.52 -13.11
CA THR A 204 -17.42 21.42 -14.09
C THR A 204 -15.99 20.97 -14.37
N THR A 205 -15.78 19.64 -14.38
CA THR A 205 -14.56 19.06 -14.96
C THR A 205 -14.96 18.07 -16.04
N ASN A 206 -14.33 18.16 -17.22
CA ASN A 206 -14.43 17.18 -18.30
C ASN A 206 -13.62 15.89 -17.97
N ALA A 207 -13.47 15.58 -16.69
CA ALA A 207 -12.73 14.40 -16.24
C ALA A 207 -13.54 13.16 -16.63
N ARG A 208 -12.92 12.23 -17.34
CA ARG A 208 -13.62 11.03 -17.81
C ARG A 208 -13.87 10.08 -16.63
N ASP A 209 -15.09 9.61 -16.48
CA ASP A 209 -15.42 8.45 -15.65
C ASP A 209 -14.99 7.18 -16.39
N VAL A 210 -13.71 6.85 -16.28
CA VAL A 210 -13.11 5.67 -16.91
C VAL A 210 -12.51 4.76 -15.86
N SER A 211 -12.69 3.47 -16.07
CA SER A 211 -11.87 2.42 -15.46
C SER A 211 -10.77 2.03 -16.46
N PRO A 212 -9.51 1.88 -16.03
CA PRO A 212 -9.03 1.97 -14.65
C PRO A 212 -8.96 3.40 -14.10
N VAL A 213 -8.78 3.55 -12.79
CA VAL A 213 -8.49 4.85 -12.15
C VAL A 213 -7.06 5.26 -12.53
N VAL A 214 -6.95 6.27 -13.39
CA VAL A 214 -5.67 6.68 -14.01
C VAL A 214 -5.35 8.15 -13.76
N MET A 215 -4.08 8.41 -13.47
CA MET A 215 -3.43 9.71 -13.58
C MET A 215 -2.82 9.88 -14.97
N THR A 216 -3.24 10.91 -15.70
CA THR A 216 -2.59 11.32 -16.95
C THR A 216 -1.67 12.50 -16.63
N ALA A 217 -0.37 12.27 -16.59
CA ALA A 217 0.63 13.27 -16.24
C ALA A 217 1.35 13.79 -17.49
N PHE A 218 1.05 15.03 -17.89
CA PHE A 218 1.76 15.72 -18.96
C PHE A 218 2.96 16.49 -18.37
N ASP A 219 4.16 16.04 -18.69
CA ASP A 219 5.43 16.67 -18.31
C ASP A 219 5.63 17.96 -19.10
N LEU A 220 5.68 19.08 -18.38
CA LEU A 220 5.75 20.41 -18.98
C LEU A 220 7.14 20.75 -19.54
N ASP A 221 8.18 20.06 -19.11
CA ASP A 221 9.55 20.31 -19.58
C ASP A 221 9.85 19.49 -20.83
N THR A 222 9.37 18.24 -20.88
CA THR A 222 9.69 17.31 -21.99
C THR A 222 8.54 17.08 -22.97
N ASN A 223 7.34 17.60 -22.70
CA ASN A 223 6.10 17.30 -23.43
C ASN A 223 5.72 15.81 -23.47
N ASN A 224 6.27 15.00 -22.55
CA ASN A 224 5.94 13.59 -22.43
C ASN A 224 4.59 13.43 -21.72
N VAL A 225 3.82 12.43 -22.11
CA VAL A 225 2.62 12.00 -21.38
C VAL A 225 2.91 10.67 -20.71
N TYR A 226 2.68 10.60 -19.41
CA TYR A 226 2.76 9.38 -18.62
C TYR A 226 1.36 9.00 -18.12
N TYR A 227 1.09 7.70 -18.10
CA TYR A 227 -0.13 7.14 -17.55
C TYR A 227 0.22 6.33 -16.32
N PHE A 228 -0.33 6.70 -15.17
CA PHE A 228 -0.16 5.93 -13.95
C PHE A 228 -1.50 5.37 -13.50
N ASN A 229 -1.56 4.06 -13.31
CA ASN A 229 -2.73 3.40 -12.73
C ASN A 229 -2.60 3.41 -11.21
N VAL A 230 -3.72 3.60 -10.51
CA VAL A 230 -3.75 3.36 -9.05
C VAL A 230 -3.39 1.89 -8.80
N ASP A 231 -2.37 1.69 -7.96
CA ASP A 231 -1.82 0.38 -7.62
C ASP A 231 -2.13 0.05 -6.16
N SER A 232 -2.70 -1.13 -5.92
CA SER A 232 -3.01 -1.64 -4.57
C SER A 232 -1.84 -2.37 -3.91
N THR A 233 -0.70 -2.51 -4.61
CA THR A 233 0.48 -3.17 -4.05
C THR A 233 1.01 -2.41 -2.83
N GLU A 234 1.16 -3.12 -1.71
CA GLU A 234 1.60 -2.54 -0.43
C GLU A 234 2.96 -1.84 -0.54
N PHE A 235 3.13 -0.75 0.21
CA PHE A 235 4.40 -0.04 0.30
C PHE A 235 5.44 -0.93 1.02
N PRO A 236 6.74 -0.88 0.64
CA PRO A 236 7.80 -1.64 1.31
C PRO A 236 7.88 -1.42 2.83
N TYR A 237 7.86 -2.51 3.61
CA TYR A 237 7.81 -2.45 5.07
C TYR A 237 9.08 -1.86 5.69
N GLY A 238 8.95 -1.24 6.86
CA GLY A 238 10.06 -0.74 7.68
C GLY A 238 10.55 0.64 7.29
N ILE A 239 9.92 1.29 6.31
CA ILE A 239 10.33 2.60 5.79
C ILE A 239 9.46 3.74 6.34
N LEU A 240 8.14 3.53 6.38
CA LEU A 240 7.19 4.55 6.84
C LEU A 240 7.02 4.52 8.35
N ASN A 241 6.61 5.66 8.92
CA ASN A 241 6.35 5.80 10.36
C ASN A 241 4.89 5.55 10.71
#